data_AF-A0A811R237-F1
#
_entry.id   AF-A0A811R237-F1
#
_cell.length_a   1.000
_cell.length_b   1.000
_cell.length_c   1.000
_cell.angle_alpha   90.00
_cell.angle_beta   90.00
_cell.angle_gamma   90.00
#
_symmetry.space_group_name_H-M   'P 1'
#
loop_
_entity.id
_entity.type
_entity.pdbx_description
1 polymer ?
#
loop_
_entity_poly.entity_id
_entity_poly.type
_entity_poly.pdbx_seq_one_letter_code
_entity_poly.pdbx_strand_id
1 'polypeptide(L)'
;MSTMKFCREWYAHFYIIHLPLSCIRLIIQLVDDGWMCSNNILYPKEDRDRRTLFFACRNCEHQEVSDNNCVYRNEVHHTAGERTQVLQDVASDPTLPRTKTVRCNVCGHGEAVFFQAMARGEEGMNLFFVCCSPDCGNRWRE
;
A
#
# COMPACT_ATOMS: atom_id res chain seq x y z
N MET A 1 3.03 4.80 6.37
CA MET A 1 2.91 4.60 4.90
C MET A 1 3.18 5.90 4.17
N SER A 2 4.38 6.05 3.58
CA SER A 2 4.65 7.15 2.65
C SER A 2 4.04 6.79 1.29
N THR A 3 2.90 7.36 0.96
CA THR A 3 2.28 7.17 -0.35
C THR A 3 3.09 7.96 -1.37
N MET A 4 3.93 7.26 -2.15
CA MET A 4 4.61 7.87 -3.30
C MET A 4 3.55 8.44 -4.25
N LYS A 5 3.61 9.75 -4.49
CA LYS A 5 2.74 10.43 -5.46
C LYS A 5 3.36 10.36 -6.85
N PHE A 6 2.55 10.01 -7.83
CA PHE A 6 2.95 9.84 -9.23
C PHE A 6 2.21 10.84 -10.09
N CYS A 7 2.87 11.34 -11.14
CA CYS A 7 2.27 12.16 -12.18
C CYS A 7 1.19 11.34 -12.91
N ARG A 8 -0.08 11.50 -12.52
CA ARG A 8 -1.19 10.79 -13.16
C ARG A 8 -1.52 11.43 -14.51
N GLU A 9 -1.91 10.60 -15.47
CA GLU A 9 -2.48 11.04 -16.74
C GLU A 9 -3.72 11.90 -16.47
N TRP A 10 -3.79 13.09 -17.06
CA TRP A 10 -5.05 13.79 -17.18
C TRP A 10 -5.67 13.34 -18.49
N TYR A 11 -6.71 12.52 -18.39
CA TYR A 11 -7.59 12.25 -19.53
C TYR A 11 -8.38 13.51 -19.85
N ALA A 12 -7.81 14.38 -20.68
CA ALA A 12 -8.55 15.46 -21.34
C ALA A 12 -9.41 14.90 -22.48
N HIS A 13 -10.26 13.91 -22.21
CA HIS A 13 -11.11 13.30 -23.25
C HIS A 13 -12.51 13.93 -23.36
N PHE A 14 -12.85 14.89 -22.48
CA PHE A 14 -14.23 15.37 -22.33
C PHE A 14 -14.59 16.68 -23.03
N TYR A 15 -13.66 17.37 -23.72
CA TYR A 15 -13.94 18.69 -24.31
C TYR A 15 -13.69 18.82 -25.82
N ILE A 16 -13.47 17.72 -26.55
CA ILE A 16 -13.15 17.78 -28.01
C ILE A 16 -14.39 17.49 -28.90
N ILE A 17 -15.47 16.91 -28.36
CA ILE A 17 -16.61 16.44 -29.17
C ILE A 17 -17.62 17.51 -29.62
N HIS A 18 -17.43 18.79 -29.28
CA HIS A 18 -18.40 19.86 -29.62
C HIS A 18 -17.82 21.12 -30.30
N LEU A 19 -16.57 21.10 -30.77
CA LEU A 19 -15.96 22.26 -31.44
C LEU A 19 -15.78 22.03 -32.96
N PRO A 20 -16.08 23.04 -33.80
CA PRO A 20 -15.98 22.92 -35.26
C PRO A 20 -14.54 22.64 -35.73
N LEU A 21 -14.41 21.85 -36.79
CA LEU A 21 -13.13 21.37 -37.37
C LEU A 21 -12.09 22.48 -37.66
N SER A 22 -12.53 23.73 -37.84
CA SER A 22 -11.67 24.91 -38.02
C SER A 22 -10.86 25.30 -36.77
N CYS A 23 -11.33 24.92 -35.57
CA CYS A 23 -10.68 25.24 -34.29
C CYS A 23 -9.81 24.08 -33.76
N ILE A 24 -9.98 22.87 -34.31
CA ILE A 24 -9.31 21.65 -33.84
C ILE A 24 -7.78 21.73 -34.01
N ARG A 25 -7.28 22.34 -35.09
CA ARG A 25 -5.81 22.52 -35.29
C ARG A 25 -5.15 23.44 -34.25
N LEU A 26 -5.86 24.46 -33.77
CA LEU A 26 -5.35 25.41 -32.79
C LEU A 26 -5.39 24.84 -31.36
N ILE A 27 -6.41 24.01 -31.07
CA ILE A 27 -6.55 23.33 -29.78
C ILE A 27 -5.55 22.18 -29.67
N ILE A 28 -5.30 21.43 -30.74
CA ILE A 28 -4.27 20.37 -30.75
C ILE A 28 -2.88 20.97 -30.48
N GLN A 29 -2.51 22.10 -31.10
CA GLN A 29 -1.25 22.80 -30.76
C GLN A 29 -1.18 23.27 -29.30
N LEU A 30 -2.28 23.77 -28.72
CA LEU A 30 -2.33 24.17 -27.30
C LEU A 30 -2.35 22.99 -26.31
N VAL A 31 -2.74 21.78 -26.75
CA VAL A 31 -2.73 20.55 -25.96
C VAL A 31 -1.38 19.81 -26.10
N ASP A 32 -0.71 19.94 -27.25
CA ASP A 32 0.59 19.31 -27.53
C ASP A 32 1.79 20.07 -26.92
N ASP A 33 1.67 21.36 -26.61
CA ASP A 33 2.74 22.14 -25.97
C ASP A 33 2.96 21.80 -24.47
N GLY A 34 2.16 20.89 -23.88
CA GLY A 34 2.17 20.67 -22.43
C GLY A 34 1.86 19.28 -21.91
N TRP A 35 1.79 18.23 -22.73
CA TRP A 35 1.19 16.98 -22.25
C TRP A 35 1.82 15.68 -22.73
N MET A 36 2.95 15.26 -22.16
CA MET A 36 3.23 13.82 -21.99
C MET A 36 4.28 13.58 -20.91
N CYS A 37 3.85 13.72 -19.66
CA CYS A 37 4.67 13.37 -18.51
C CYS A 37 4.12 12.08 -17.89
N SER A 38 4.64 10.95 -18.36
CA SER A 38 4.17 9.62 -17.97
C SER A 38 4.69 9.23 -16.58
N ASN A 39 3.77 9.07 -15.61
CA ASN A 39 3.88 8.26 -14.40
C ASN A 39 5.19 8.35 -13.58
N ASN A 40 5.90 9.49 -13.64
CA ASN A 40 7.13 9.73 -12.89
C ASN A 40 6.82 10.10 -11.44
N ILE A 41 7.76 9.80 -10.54
CA ILE A 41 7.69 10.16 -9.12
C ILE A 41 7.75 11.69 -8.99
N LEU A 42 6.85 12.24 -8.17
CA LEU A 42 6.84 13.67 -7.85
C LEU A 42 7.73 13.95 -6.64
N TYR A 43 8.46 15.08 -6.71
CA TYR A 43 9.42 15.49 -5.69
C TYR A 43 8.90 16.70 -4.91
N PRO A 44 9.17 16.78 -3.59
CA PRO A 44 8.75 17.90 -2.77
C PRO A 44 9.41 19.20 -3.22
N LYS A 45 8.62 20.27 -3.34
CA LYS A 45 9.02 21.63 -3.73
C LYS A 45 8.31 22.65 -2.85
N GLU A 46 9.06 23.58 -2.26
CA GLU A 46 8.50 24.66 -1.44
C GLU A 46 8.10 25.87 -2.31
N ASP A 47 6.90 26.42 -2.08
CA ASP A 47 6.52 27.77 -2.47
C ASP A 47 6.66 28.69 -1.26
N ARG A 48 7.66 29.59 -1.31
CA ARG A 48 8.04 30.47 -0.18
C ARG A 48 7.04 31.57 0.08
N ASP A 49 6.40 32.09 -0.96
CA ASP A 49 5.47 33.21 -0.85
C ASP A 49 4.16 32.75 -0.19
N ARG A 50 3.69 31.57 -0.61
CA ARG A 50 2.46 30.96 -0.08
C ARG A 50 2.72 30.03 1.11
N ARG A 51 3.97 29.80 1.48
CA ARG A 51 4.41 28.84 2.52
C ARG A 51 3.72 27.49 2.36
N THR A 52 3.61 27.03 1.11
CA THR A 52 2.86 25.83 0.74
C THR A 52 3.81 24.79 0.17
N LEU A 53 3.64 23.53 0.56
CA LEU A 53 4.38 22.40 -0.01
C LEU A 53 3.68 21.91 -1.27
N PHE A 54 4.45 21.77 -2.36
CA PHE A 54 4.03 21.16 -3.61
C PHE A 54 4.79 19.86 -3.86
N PHE A 55 4.22 18.98 -4.66
CA PHE A 55 4.92 17.88 -5.30
C PHE A 55 5.00 18.17 -6.80
N ALA A 56 6.22 18.21 -7.34
CA ALA A 56 6.48 18.60 -8.73
C ALA A 56 7.27 17.52 -9.47
N CYS A 57 6.98 17.35 -10.76
CA CYS A 57 7.75 16.48 -11.63
C CYS A 57 9.07 17.18 -12.04
N ARG A 58 10.13 16.39 -12.28
CA ARG A 58 11.41 16.91 -12.80
C ARG A 58 11.45 16.99 -14.33
N ASN A 59 10.58 16.24 -15.00
CA ASN A 59 10.60 16.06 -16.45
C ASN A 59 9.55 16.89 -17.19
N CYS A 60 8.67 17.59 -16.46
CA CYS A 60 7.63 18.47 -17.01
C CYS A 60 7.20 19.49 -15.97
N GLU A 61 6.30 20.40 -16.37
CA GLU A 61 5.81 21.51 -15.55
C GLU A 61 4.67 21.12 -14.58
N HIS A 62 4.34 19.83 -14.47
CA HIS A 62 3.28 19.37 -13.58
C HIS A 62 3.66 19.55 -12.10
N GLN A 63 2.75 20.14 -11.33
CA GLN A 63 2.86 20.32 -9.88
C GLN A 63 1.49 20.22 -9.21
N GLU A 64 1.45 19.66 -8.01
CA GLU A 64 0.25 19.47 -7.21
C GLU A 64 0.47 19.95 -5.77
N VAL A 65 -0.56 20.49 -5.12
CA VAL A 65 -0.50 20.92 -3.72
C VAL A 65 -0.45 19.69 -2.82
N SER A 66 0.38 19.73 -1.77
CA SER A 66 0.45 18.64 -0.81
C SER A 66 -0.74 18.67 0.17
N ASP A 67 -1.36 17.50 0.40
CA ASP A 67 -2.42 17.33 1.40
C ASP A 67 -1.85 17.30 2.85
N ASN A 68 -0.57 16.95 2.99
CA ASN A 68 0.12 16.87 4.28
C ASN A 68 1.56 17.42 4.19
N ASN A 69 2.13 17.83 5.31
CA ASN A 69 3.49 18.39 5.34
C ASN A 69 4.56 17.33 5.65
N CYS A 70 4.20 16.04 5.63
CA CYS A 70 5.13 14.95 5.93
C CYS A 70 5.80 14.46 4.66
N VAL A 71 7.03 14.92 4.40
CA VAL A 71 7.81 14.52 3.23
C VAL A 71 8.40 13.13 3.37
N TYR A 72 8.88 12.80 4.57
CA TYR A 72 9.50 11.52 4.86
C TYR A 72 9.22 11.11 6.30
N ARG A 73 8.91 9.83 6.48
CA ARG A 73 8.77 9.19 7.79
C ARG A 73 9.56 7.90 7.77
N ASN A 74 10.57 7.82 8.63
CA ASN A 74 11.23 6.55 8.91
C ASN A 74 10.40 5.82 9.98
N GLU A 75 9.71 4.75 9.58
CA GLU A 75 9.00 3.88 10.51
C GLU A 75 9.94 2.75 10.90
N VAL A 76 10.68 2.93 11.99
CA VAL A 76 11.46 1.85 12.60
C VAL A 76 10.47 0.92 13.29
N HIS A 77 10.15 -0.19 12.63
CA HIS A 77 9.37 -1.25 13.24
C HIS A 77 10.27 -1.97 14.25
N HIS A 78 10.02 -1.76 15.54
CA HIS A 78 10.35 -2.77 16.53
C HIS A 78 9.38 -3.94 16.30
N THR A 79 9.91 -5.11 15.95
CA THR A 79 9.19 -6.30 15.50
C THR A 79 8.31 -6.91 16.60
N ALA A 80 7.22 -6.26 16.99
CA ALA A 80 6.14 -6.91 17.75
C ALA A 80 4.97 -7.35 16.85
N GLY A 81 5.01 -6.94 15.58
CA GLY A 81 3.92 -7.11 14.62
C GLY A 81 4.38 -7.69 13.30
N GLU A 82 5.31 -8.66 13.31
CA GLU A 82 5.41 -9.58 12.19
C GLU A 82 4.08 -10.36 12.18
N ARG A 83 3.07 -9.78 11.50
CA ARG A 83 2.10 -10.56 10.77
C ARG A 83 2.97 -11.31 9.77
N THR A 84 3.55 -12.43 10.21
CA THR A 84 3.97 -13.48 9.32
C THR A 84 2.82 -13.59 8.34
N GLN A 85 3.11 -13.44 7.05
CA GLN A 85 2.17 -13.84 6.02
C GLN A 85 2.08 -15.36 6.15
N VAL A 86 1.40 -15.81 7.21
CA VAL A 86 1.15 -17.21 7.50
C VAL A 86 0.21 -17.61 6.39
N LEU A 87 0.78 -18.25 5.37
CA LEU A 87 0.05 -18.75 4.22
C LEU A 87 -1.16 -19.54 4.73
N GLN A 88 -2.26 -19.47 3.99
CA GLN A 88 -3.52 -20.11 4.35
C GLN A 88 -3.36 -21.63 4.58
N ASP A 89 -2.27 -22.20 4.06
CA ASP A 89 -1.98 -23.63 4.03
C ASP A 89 -1.22 -24.15 5.26
N VAL A 90 -0.90 -23.32 6.24
CA VAL A 90 -0.20 -23.76 7.46
C VAL A 90 -0.97 -24.84 8.23
N ALA A 91 -2.31 -24.83 8.18
CA ALA A 91 -3.13 -25.87 8.79
C ALA A 91 -3.06 -27.22 8.03
N SER A 92 -2.58 -27.24 6.79
CA SER A 92 -2.46 -28.44 5.97
C SER A 92 -1.08 -29.11 6.06
N ASP A 93 -0.08 -28.40 6.58
CA ASP A 93 1.28 -28.92 6.72
C ASP A 93 1.32 -30.03 7.80
N PRO A 94 1.64 -31.28 7.44
CA PRO A 94 1.74 -32.38 8.39
C PRO A 94 3.01 -32.32 9.25
N THR A 95 3.98 -31.47 8.91
CA THR A 95 5.25 -31.34 9.64
C THR A 95 5.16 -30.40 10.84
N LEU A 96 4.11 -29.59 10.92
CA LEU A 96 3.89 -28.66 12.02
C LEU A 96 3.18 -29.32 13.22
N PRO A 97 3.57 -28.97 14.45
CA PRO A 97 2.99 -29.58 15.64
C PRO A 97 1.55 -29.07 15.89
N ARG A 98 0.73 -29.98 16.41
CA ARG A 98 -0.70 -29.76 16.66
C ARG A 98 -1.03 -29.95 18.13
N THR A 99 -1.96 -29.16 18.64
CA THR A 99 -2.50 -29.32 19.99
C THR A 99 -4.02 -29.45 19.97
N LYS A 100 -4.54 -30.24 20.93
CA LYS A 100 -5.97 -30.38 21.20
C LYS A 100 -6.41 -29.72 22.51
N THR A 101 -5.46 -29.12 23.23
CA THR A 101 -5.75 -28.45 24.52
C THR A 101 -6.35 -27.07 24.31
N VAL A 102 -5.98 -26.38 23.22
CA VAL A 102 -6.45 -25.04 22.88
C VAL A 102 -7.63 -25.15 21.91
N ARG A 103 -8.71 -24.41 22.20
CA ARG A 103 -9.89 -24.33 21.34
C ARG A 103 -9.92 -23.01 20.59
N CYS A 104 -10.42 -23.04 19.36
CA CYS A 104 -10.61 -21.83 18.58
C CYS A 104 -11.72 -20.95 19.16
N ASN A 105 -11.43 -19.67 19.43
CA ASN A 105 -12.41 -18.70 19.97
C ASN A 105 -13.52 -18.33 18.97
N VAL A 106 -13.39 -18.68 17.69
CA VAL A 106 -14.36 -18.34 16.64
C VAL A 106 -15.32 -19.49 16.38
N CYS A 107 -14.81 -20.71 16.17
CA CYS A 107 -15.63 -21.87 15.80
C CYS A 107 -15.71 -22.97 16.87
N GLY A 108 -14.97 -22.86 17.97
CA GLY A 108 -14.93 -23.86 19.05
C GLY A 108 -14.20 -25.16 18.69
N HIS A 109 -13.62 -25.27 17.49
CA HIS A 109 -12.86 -26.44 17.04
C HIS A 109 -11.67 -26.69 17.98
N GLY A 110 -11.48 -27.96 18.36
CA GLY A 110 -10.53 -28.38 19.38
C GLY A 110 -9.19 -28.86 18.83
N GLU A 111 -8.77 -28.36 17.68
CA GLU A 111 -7.45 -28.64 17.10
C GLU A 111 -6.86 -27.38 16.49
N ALA A 112 -5.61 -27.10 16.84
CA ALA A 112 -4.85 -25.98 16.29
C ALA A 112 -3.40 -26.38 16.03
N VAL A 113 -2.86 -25.92 14.91
CA VAL A 113 -1.42 -25.92 14.63
C VAL A 113 -0.78 -24.79 15.43
N PHE A 114 0.41 -25.02 15.98
CA PHE A 114 1.17 -23.96 16.64
C PHE A 114 2.62 -23.90 16.15
N PHE A 115 3.22 -22.70 16.16
CA PHE A 115 4.62 -22.50 15.83
C PHE A 115 5.15 -21.23 16.47
N GLN A 116 6.48 -21.17 16.66
CA GLN A 116 7.18 -19.95 17.05
C GLN A 116 7.66 -19.24 15.80
N ALA A 117 7.32 -17.95 15.63
CA ALA A 117 7.90 -17.16 14.56
C ALA A 117 9.35 -16.81 14.91
N MET A 118 10.29 -17.06 14.00
CA MET A 118 11.67 -16.62 14.16
C MET A 118 11.75 -15.11 13.91
N ALA A 119 11.40 -14.30 14.92
CA ALA A 119 11.65 -12.88 14.87
C ALA A 119 13.17 -12.65 14.91
N ARG A 120 13.73 -12.11 13.82
CA ARG A 120 15.13 -11.63 13.82
C ARG A 120 15.18 -10.34 14.62
N GLY A 121 15.65 -10.42 15.85
CA GLY A 121 15.71 -9.28 16.76
C GLY A 121 14.86 -9.58 17.98
N GLU A 122 15.55 -9.56 19.11
CA GLU A 122 15.11 -9.79 20.48
C GLU A 122 13.60 -9.61 20.72
N GLU A 123 13.05 -10.61 21.44
CA GLU A 123 11.69 -10.70 22.00
C GLU A 123 10.64 -11.45 21.18
N GLY A 124 10.36 -12.69 21.63
CA GLY A 124 9.07 -13.34 21.38
C GLY A 124 9.10 -14.85 21.49
N MET A 125 9.08 -15.40 22.71
CA MET A 125 8.66 -16.80 22.94
C MET A 125 7.14 -16.97 22.75
N ASN A 126 6.53 -16.18 21.87
CA ASN A 126 5.09 -16.17 21.65
C ASN A 126 4.73 -17.28 20.67
N LEU A 127 3.67 -18.01 20.98
CA LEU A 127 3.15 -19.06 20.13
C LEU A 127 2.06 -18.47 19.22
N PHE A 128 2.18 -18.76 17.94
CA PHE A 128 1.12 -18.50 16.98
C PHE A 128 0.30 -19.76 16.82
N PHE A 129 -1.03 -19.62 16.85
CA PHE A 129 -1.99 -20.70 16.67
C PHE A 129 -2.81 -20.48 15.40
N VAL A 130 -3.10 -21.57 14.69
CA VAL A 130 -3.97 -21.60 13.52
C VAL A 130 -4.99 -22.73 13.67
N CYS A 131 -6.28 -22.41 13.55
CA CYS A 131 -7.35 -23.40 13.64
C CYS A 131 -7.31 -24.39 12.46
N CYS A 132 -7.44 -25.69 12.74
CA CYS A 132 -7.43 -26.75 11.72
C CYS A 132 -8.78 -26.92 10.98
N SER A 133 -9.83 -26.22 11.38
CA SER A 133 -11.14 -26.33 10.72
C SER A 133 -11.08 -25.69 9.32
N PRO A 134 -11.45 -26.42 8.25
CA PRO A 134 -11.40 -25.92 6.86
C PRO A 134 -12.18 -24.63 6.63
N ASP A 135 -13.28 -24.45 7.37
CA ASP A 135 -14.18 -23.31 7.25
C ASP A 135 -13.79 -22.12 8.15
N CYS A 136 -12.79 -22.29 9.04
CA CYS A 136 -12.44 -21.27 10.04
C CYS A 136 -11.12 -20.57 9.73
N GLY A 137 -10.00 -21.31 9.70
CA GLY A 137 -8.67 -20.72 9.49
C GLY A 137 -8.30 -19.58 10.45
N ASN A 138 -8.96 -19.46 11.61
CA ASN A 138 -8.70 -18.39 12.57
C ASN A 138 -7.28 -18.49 13.12
N ARG A 139 -6.67 -17.33 13.36
CA ARG A 139 -5.25 -17.19 13.71
C ARG A 139 -5.14 -16.30 14.93
N TRP A 140 -4.43 -16.73 15.96
CA TRP A 140 -4.25 -15.94 17.17
C TRP A 140 -2.86 -16.14 17.78
N ARG A 141 -2.49 -15.25 18.69
CA ARG A 141 -1.21 -15.27 19.41
C ARG A 141 -1.49 -15.49 20.89
N GLU A 142 -0.66 -16.30 21.54
CA GLU A 142 -0.55 -16.42 22.99
C GLU A 142 0.91 -16.26 23.44
#